data_AF-M4DAB9-F1
#
_entry.id   AF-M4DAB9-F1
#
_cell.length_a   1.000
_cell.length_b   1.000
_cell.length_c   1.000
_cell.angle_alpha   90.00
_cell.angle_beta   90.00
_cell.angle_gamma   90.00
#
_symmetry.space_group_name_H-M   'P 1'
#
loop_
_entity.id
_entity.type
_entity.pdbx_description
1 polymer ?
#
loop_
_entity_poly.entity_id
_entity_poly.type
_entity_poly.pdbx_seq_one_letter_code
_entity_poly.pdbx_strand_id
1 'polypeptide(L)'
;MEFDIQKYWIEGKAKKNCFMLYARDLAISLAEFQTNNNWSWFTDIDQTSSDARIEVAKLEWVAWLEVFGNFEMENLTPNSLYEVVFVVKLVDPAQGWEVPVYFKLVLPTGETKERQENMTMLGRNRWVEILAGEFRTSPEYIFGKIEFSMYEVKGGLWKSGLVVKGVAIRPKN
;
A
#
# COMPACT_ATOMS: atom_id res chain seq x y z
N MET A 1 17.93 -8.00 14.45
CA MET A 1 16.58 -8.56 14.53
C MET A 1 15.99 -8.37 13.14
N GLU A 2 15.49 -9.44 12.52
CA GLU A 2 15.00 -9.41 11.14
C GLU A 2 13.53 -8.99 11.15
N PHE A 3 13.15 -8.05 10.30
CA PHE A 3 11.77 -7.60 10.11
C PHE A 3 11.25 -8.17 8.80
N ASP A 4 10.02 -8.64 8.80
CA ASP A 4 9.41 -9.14 7.57
C ASP A 4 9.08 -7.94 6.66
N ILE A 5 9.55 -8.01 5.41
CA ILE A 5 9.26 -7.00 4.38
C ILE A 5 8.12 -7.45 3.46
N GLN A 6 7.84 -8.75 3.42
CA GLN A 6 6.77 -9.34 2.64
C GLN A 6 6.19 -10.54 3.37
N LYS A 7 4.89 -10.76 3.20
CA LYS A 7 4.18 -11.97 3.63
C LYS A 7 3.48 -12.62 2.45
N TYR A 8 3.62 -13.94 2.34
CA TYR A 8 2.94 -14.79 1.37
C TYR A 8 1.98 -15.74 2.10
N TRP A 9 0.79 -15.93 1.55
CA TRP A 9 -0.12 -16.98 1.99
C TRP A 9 -0.98 -17.47 0.84
N ILE A 10 -1.69 -18.57 1.10
CA ILE A 10 -2.64 -19.16 0.15
C ILE A 10 -4.04 -19.01 0.74
N GLU A 11 -4.98 -18.49 -0.05
CA GLU A 11 -6.36 -18.28 0.38
C GLU A 11 -7.37 -19.03 -0.49
N GLY A 12 -8.48 -19.41 0.14
CA GLY A 12 -9.65 -19.98 -0.52
C GLY A 12 -9.50 -21.45 -0.94
N LYS A 13 -10.62 -22.06 -1.35
CA LYS A 13 -10.67 -23.46 -1.81
C LYS A 13 -9.82 -23.71 -3.05
N ALA A 14 -9.73 -22.70 -3.92
CA ALA A 14 -8.93 -22.73 -5.14
C ALA A 14 -7.42 -22.57 -4.89
N LYS A 15 -6.99 -22.42 -3.63
CA LYS A 15 -5.59 -22.26 -3.23
C LYS A 15 -4.85 -21.19 -4.03
N LYS A 16 -5.39 -19.96 -4.01
CA LYS A 16 -4.84 -18.84 -4.75
C LYS A 16 -3.78 -18.10 -3.93
N ASN A 17 -2.74 -17.63 -4.61
CA ASN A 17 -1.63 -16.90 -4.00
C ASN A 17 -2.07 -15.51 -3.53
N CYS A 18 -1.59 -15.10 -2.37
CA CYS A 18 -1.82 -13.80 -1.78
C CYS A 18 -0.53 -13.25 -1.22
N PHE A 19 -0.38 -11.92 -1.28
CA PHE A 19 0.81 -11.23 -0.83
C PHE A 19 0.46 -9.98 -0.04
N MET A 20 1.33 -9.63 0.90
CA MET A 20 1.35 -8.37 1.60
C MET A 20 2.76 -7.84 1.53
N LEU A 21 2.93 -6.69 0.88
CA LEU A 21 4.18 -5.95 0.83
C LEU A 21 4.16 -4.94 1.96
N TYR A 22 5.00 -5.10 2.98
CA TYR A 22 5.03 -4.17 4.10
C TYR A 22 5.72 -2.86 3.71
N ALA A 23 5.58 -1.82 4.52
CA ALA A 23 6.06 -0.48 4.21
C ALA A 23 7.55 -0.42 3.84
N ARG A 24 8.38 -1.34 4.34
CA ARG A 24 9.81 -1.46 4.00
C ARG A 24 10.09 -1.97 2.59
N ASP A 25 9.13 -2.65 1.97
CA ASP A 25 9.21 -3.09 0.56
C ASP A 25 8.63 -2.04 -0.41
N LEU A 26 8.19 -0.89 0.12
CA LEU A 26 7.67 0.23 -0.67
C LEU A 26 8.71 1.35 -0.77
N ALA A 27 8.70 2.03 -1.91
CA ALA A 27 9.41 3.28 -2.09
C ALA A 27 8.57 4.43 -1.52
N ILE A 28 8.99 4.98 -0.37
CA ILE A 28 8.31 6.10 0.29
C ILE A 28 9.16 7.36 0.10
N SER A 29 8.64 8.32 -0.66
CA SER A 29 9.34 9.57 -0.94
C SER A 29 9.67 10.31 0.35
N LEU A 30 10.93 10.72 0.45
CA LEU A 30 11.52 11.43 1.58
C LEU A 30 11.70 10.62 2.89
N ALA A 31 11.41 9.32 2.92
CA ALA A 31 11.56 8.51 4.13
C ALA A 31 13.02 8.16 4.48
N GLU A 32 13.93 8.19 3.51
CA GLU A 32 15.35 7.87 3.71
C GLU A 32 16.21 9.09 4.13
N PHE A 33 15.68 10.30 3.97
CA PHE A 33 16.39 11.53 4.36
C PHE A 33 16.31 11.74 5.87
N GLN A 34 17.27 11.14 6.59
CA GLN A 34 17.36 11.16 8.05
C GLN A 34 17.34 12.56 8.68
N THR A 35 17.68 13.60 7.92
CA THR A 35 17.72 15.00 8.39
C THR A 35 16.35 15.67 8.43
N ASN A 36 15.34 15.14 7.75
CA ASN A 36 14.12 15.88 7.46
C ASN A 36 12.96 15.56 8.42
N ASN A 37 13.10 14.54 9.28
CA ASN A 37 12.05 14.09 10.21
C ASN A 37 10.66 13.95 9.56
N ASN A 38 10.61 13.62 8.26
CA ASN A 38 9.36 13.53 7.49
C ASN A 38 8.58 12.25 7.81
N TRP A 39 9.31 11.18 8.11
CA TRP A 39 8.78 9.86 8.38
C TRP A 39 9.48 9.24 9.58
N SER A 40 8.72 8.53 10.41
CA SER A 40 9.21 7.72 11.51
C SER A 40 8.80 6.27 11.29
N TRP A 41 9.69 5.34 11.63
CA TRP A 41 9.44 3.91 11.50
C TRP A 41 9.17 3.30 12.87
N PHE A 42 8.15 2.46 12.95
CA PHE A 42 7.74 1.80 14.19
C PHE A 42 7.58 0.31 13.98
N THR A 43 7.96 -0.48 14.98
CA THR A 43 7.62 -1.90 15.01
C THR A 43 6.14 -2.07 15.34
N ASP A 44 5.46 -2.86 14.51
CA ASP A 44 4.11 -3.36 14.79
C ASP A 44 4.13 -4.90 14.70
N ILE A 45 3.09 -5.53 15.24
CA ILE A 45 2.88 -6.97 15.13
C ILE A 45 1.78 -7.16 14.08
N ASP A 46 2.07 -7.94 13.04
CA ASP A 46 1.02 -8.30 12.11
C ASP A 46 0.07 -9.29 12.77
N GLN A 47 -1.05 -8.79 13.31
CA GLN A 47 -2.07 -9.59 14.00
C GLN A 47 -2.65 -10.73 13.15
N THR A 48 -2.41 -10.73 11.83
CA THR A 48 -2.87 -11.77 10.89
C THR A 48 -1.86 -12.91 10.68
N SER A 49 -0.68 -12.83 11.27
CA SER A 49 0.35 -13.88 11.27
C SER A 49 0.94 -13.95 12.66
N SER A 50 0.76 -15.07 13.35
CA SER A 50 1.31 -15.28 14.69
C SER A 50 2.78 -14.84 14.75
N ASP A 51 3.02 -13.72 15.43
CA ASP A 51 4.32 -13.17 15.83
C ASP A 51 5.22 -12.54 14.74
N ALA A 52 4.72 -12.27 13.53
CA ALA A 52 5.48 -11.54 12.52
C ALA A 52 5.70 -10.07 12.94
N ARG A 53 6.97 -9.66 13.08
CA ARG A 53 7.37 -8.29 13.39
C ARG A 53 7.59 -7.53 12.10
N ILE A 54 6.83 -6.46 11.93
CA ILE A 54 6.87 -5.62 10.75
C ILE A 54 7.25 -4.20 11.14
N GLU A 55 7.78 -3.44 10.19
CA GLU A 55 7.92 -1.99 10.35
C GLU A 55 6.84 -1.27 9.54
N VAL A 56 6.18 -0.33 10.21
CA VAL A 56 5.20 0.58 9.60
C VAL A 56 5.77 2.00 9.53
N ALA A 57 5.42 2.74 8.49
CA ALA A 57 5.91 4.10 8.28
C ALA A 57 4.84 5.11 8.68
N LYS A 58 5.14 5.94 9.68
CA LYS A 58 4.30 7.07 10.09
C LYS A 58 4.81 8.34 9.43
N LEU A 59 3.92 9.03 8.74
CA LEU A 59 4.13 10.35 8.21
C LEU A 59 4.09 11.36 9.35
N GLU A 60 5.21 12.02 9.58
CA GLU A 60 5.31 13.12 10.54
C GLU A 60 4.87 14.43 9.91
N TRP A 61 5.45 14.83 8.77
CA TRP A 61 5.11 16.10 8.12
C TRP A 61 5.63 16.17 6.67
N VAL A 62 4.75 16.13 5.66
CA VAL A 62 5.13 16.40 4.24
C VAL A 62 4.05 17.18 3.47
N ALA A 63 4.46 18.05 2.54
CA ALA A 63 3.54 18.63 1.56
C ALA A 63 3.35 17.73 0.33
N TRP A 64 4.41 17.04 -0.08
CA TRP A 64 4.43 16.09 -1.21
C TRP A 64 4.35 14.66 -0.66
N LEU A 65 3.17 14.03 -0.77
CA LEU A 65 2.97 12.63 -0.39
C LEU A 65 3.11 11.76 -1.63
N GLU A 66 4.01 10.77 -1.57
CA GLU A 66 4.15 9.77 -2.62
C GLU A 66 4.70 8.46 -2.03
N VAL A 67 3.96 7.39 -2.26
CA VAL A 67 4.32 6.00 -1.92
C VAL A 67 4.12 5.17 -3.17
N PHE A 68 5.13 4.39 -3.53
CA PHE A 68 5.15 3.55 -4.72
C PHE A 68 5.55 2.12 -4.37
N GLY A 69 5.00 1.17 -5.10
CA GLY A 69 5.49 -0.20 -5.12
C GLY A 69 5.22 -0.85 -6.47
N ASN A 70 5.86 -1.99 -6.68
CA ASN A 70 5.65 -2.83 -7.85
C ASN A 70 5.61 -4.29 -7.43
N PHE A 71 5.01 -5.13 -8.27
CA PHE A 71 4.92 -6.56 -7.99
C PHE A 71 4.91 -7.40 -9.28
N GLU A 72 5.64 -8.51 -9.24
CA GLU A 72 5.80 -9.46 -10.35
C GLU A 72 4.54 -10.32 -10.49
N MET A 73 3.89 -10.22 -11.66
CA MET A 73 2.65 -10.95 -11.96
C MET A 73 2.85 -12.47 -12.02
N GLU A 74 4.08 -12.92 -12.26
CA GLU A 74 4.50 -14.31 -12.30
C GLU A 74 4.22 -15.04 -10.97
N ASN A 75 4.20 -14.31 -9.86
CA ASN A 75 3.94 -14.84 -8.53
C ASN A 75 2.43 -15.03 -8.26
N LEU A 76 1.56 -14.48 -9.11
CA LEU A 76 0.11 -14.53 -8.95
C LEU A 76 -0.48 -15.78 -9.62
N THR A 77 -1.54 -16.32 -9.02
CA THR A 77 -2.30 -17.39 -9.65
C THR A 77 -2.95 -16.90 -10.96
N PRO A 78 -2.75 -17.57 -12.11
CA PRO A 78 -3.39 -17.19 -13.38
C PRO A 78 -4.93 -17.29 -13.34
N ASN A 79 -5.60 -16.70 -14.34
CA ASN A 79 -7.07 -16.74 -14.49
C ASN A 79 -7.86 -16.27 -13.27
N SER A 80 -7.31 -15.32 -12.51
CA SER A 80 -7.88 -14.85 -11.25
C SER A 80 -8.05 -13.34 -11.27
N LEU A 81 -9.16 -12.87 -10.71
CA LEU A 81 -9.36 -11.45 -10.44
C LEU A 81 -8.60 -11.11 -9.15
N TYR A 82 -7.68 -10.15 -9.22
CA TYR A 82 -6.94 -9.61 -8.08
C TYR A 82 -7.37 -8.18 -7.78
N GLU A 83 -7.26 -7.83 -6.51
CA GLU A 83 -7.30 -6.46 -6.01
C GLU A 83 -5.94 -6.06 -5.42
N VAL A 84 -5.60 -4.78 -5.57
CA VAL A 84 -4.42 -4.16 -4.97
C VAL A 84 -4.90 -3.12 -3.97
N VAL A 85 -4.58 -3.32 -2.69
CA VAL A 85 -5.21 -2.60 -1.57
C VAL A 85 -4.15 -2.04 -0.64
N PHE A 86 -4.13 -0.72 -0.46
CA PHE A 86 -3.31 -0.07 0.55
C PHE A 86 -3.92 -0.29 1.93
N VAL A 87 -3.10 -0.72 2.89
CA VAL A 87 -3.49 -0.86 4.30
C VAL A 87 -2.85 0.28 5.07
N VAL A 88 -3.66 1.25 5.46
CA VAL A 88 -3.21 2.49 6.11
C VAL A 88 -4.03 2.79 7.35
N LYS A 89 -3.55 3.70 8.18
CA LYS A 89 -4.23 4.16 9.39
C LYS A 89 -4.00 5.66 9.54
N LEU A 90 -5.05 6.39 9.90
CA LEU A 90 -4.93 7.81 10.21
C LEU A 90 -4.93 8.00 11.73
N VAL A 91 -3.82 8.48 12.30
CA VAL A 91 -3.60 8.60 13.74
C VAL A 91 -3.61 10.06 14.17
N ASP A 92 -4.29 10.35 15.28
CA ASP A 92 -4.36 11.72 15.79
C ASP A 92 -3.06 12.17 16.48
N PRO A 93 -2.65 13.45 16.32
CA PRO A 93 -3.26 14.43 15.41
C PRO A 93 -2.91 14.14 13.95
N ALA A 94 -3.93 14.06 13.09
CA ALA A 94 -3.78 13.94 11.65
C ALA A 94 -4.37 15.17 10.96
N GLN A 95 -3.53 15.88 10.19
CA GLN A 95 -3.82 17.19 9.59
C GLN A 95 -3.49 17.22 8.10
N GLY A 96 -4.09 18.15 7.35
CA GLY A 96 -3.78 18.39 5.93
C GLY A 96 -4.47 17.46 4.92
N TRP A 97 -5.50 16.75 5.38
CA TRP A 97 -6.20 15.71 4.62
C TRP A 97 -7.47 16.20 3.92
N GLU A 98 -7.69 17.51 3.91
CA GLU A 98 -8.83 18.18 3.25
C GLU A 98 -8.70 18.19 1.71
N VAL A 99 -7.58 17.68 1.19
CA VAL A 99 -7.34 17.43 -0.24
C VAL A 99 -7.45 15.94 -0.56
N PRO A 100 -7.96 15.57 -1.74
CA PRO A 100 -8.09 14.17 -2.12
C PRO A 100 -6.71 13.51 -2.30
N VAL A 101 -6.58 12.27 -1.84
CA VAL A 101 -5.39 11.43 -2.09
C VAL A 101 -5.69 10.48 -3.24
N TYR A 102 -4.77 10.37 -4.18
CA TYR A 102 -4.90 9.52 -5.36
C TYR A 102 -4.28 8.16 -5.12
N PHE A 103 -4.95 7.13 -5.62
CA PHE A 103 -4.48 5.76 -5.63
C PHE A 103 -4.52 5.26 -7.07
N LYS A 104 -3.40 4.69 -7.52
CA LYS A 104 -3.20 4.31 -8.92
C LYS A 104 -2.66 2.90 -9.02
N LEU A 105 -3.09 2.19 -10.05
CA LEU A 105 -2.59 0.90 -10.50
C LEU A 105 -2.27 0.99 -11.99
N VAL A 106 -1.06 0.58 -12.38
CA VAL A 106 -0.61 0.49 -13.77
C VAL A 106 -0.27 -0.98 -14.06
N LEU A 107 -0.83 -1.51 -15.14
CA LEU A 107 -0.55 -2.87 -15.60
C LEU A 107 0.61 -2.89 -16.60
N PRO A 108 1.29 -4.04 -16.79
CA PRO A 108 2.34 -4.17 -17.81
C PRO A 108 1.90 -3.82 -19.23
N THR A 109 0.59 -3.91 -19.51
CA THR A 109 -0.02 -3.54 -20.80
C THR A 109 -0.09 -2.03 -21.03
N GLY A 110 0.20 -1.21 -20.01
CA GLY A 110 0.00 0.24 -20.00
C GLY A 110 -1.41 0.66 -19.55
N GLU A 111 -2.34 -0.28 -19.32
CA GLU A 111 -3.64 0.04 -18.73
C GLU A 111 -3.44 0.67 -17.35
N THR A 112 -4.14 1.78 -17.10
CA THR A 112 -4.06 2.53 -15.85
C THR A 112 -5.42 2.63 -15.20
N LYS A 113 -5.48 2.40 -13.89
CA LYS A 113 -6.65 2.64 -13.03
C LYS A 113 -6.25 3.66 -11.98
N GLU A 114 -7.03 4.72 -11.84
CA GLU A 114 -6.77 5.78 -10.88
C GLU A 114 -8.09 6.18 -10.21
N ARG A 115 -7.99 6.51 -8.93
CA ARG A 115 -9.11 6.93 -8.09
C ARG A 115 -8.63 7.85 -6.99
N GLN A 116 -9.56 8.60 -6.43
CA GLN A 116 -9.31 9.52 -5.34
C GLN A 116 -10.12 9.12 -4.11
N GLU A 117 -9.54 9.32 -2.94
CA GLU A 117 -10.20 9.10 -1.66
C GLU A 117 -10.13 10.35 -0.80
N ASN A 118 -11.22 10.62 -0.09
CA ASN A 118 -11.25 11.65 0.94
C ASN A 118 -10.83 11.02 2.28
N MET A 119 -9.58 11.25 2.66
CA MET A 119 -8.98 10.65 3.85
C MET A 119 -9.66 11.10 5.16
N THR A 120 -10.35 12.25 5.18
CA THR A 120 -11.08 12.73 6.37
C THR A 120 -12.32 11.90 6.69
N MET A 121 -12.87 11.18 5.71
CA MET A 121 -14.05 10.33 5.87
C MET A 121 -13.70 8.94 6.39
N LEU A 122 -12.41 8.61 6.46
CA LEU A 122 -11.92 7.32 6.96
C LEU A 122 -11.94 7.30 8.49
N GLY A 123 -12.18 6.12 9.05
CA GLY A 123 -12.16 5.96 10.51
C GLY A 123 -10.75 6.19 11.07
N ARG A 124 -10.63 7.08 12.05
CA ARG A 124 -9.37 7.37 12.74
C ARG A 124 -8.95 6.25 13.67
N ASN A 125 -7.65 6.17 13.93
CA ASN A 125 -7.01 5.26 14.89
C ASN A 125 -7.30 3.77 14.65
N ARG A 126 -7.69 3.38 13.43
CA ARG A 126 -7.84 1.98 13.00
C ARG A 126 -7.25 1.76 11.60
N TRP A 127 -6.85 0.52 11.31
CA TRP A 127 -6.46 0.13 9.97
C TRP A 127 -7.67 0.20 9.03
N VAL A 128 -7.45 0.78 7.86
CA VAL A 128 -8.42 0.88 6.77
C VAL A 128 -7.77 0.34 5.49
N GLU A 129 -8.60 -0.32 4.69
CA GLU A 129 -8.22 -0.87 3.40
C GLU A 129 -8.71 0.07 2.30
N ILE A 130 -7.80 0.55 1.45
CA ILE A 130 -8.09 1.45 0.35
C ILE A 130 -7.69 0.77 -0.96
N LEU A 131 -8.68 0.47 -1.79
CA LEU A 131 -8.47 -0.16 -3.08
C LEU A 131 -7.77 0.83 -4.03
N ALA A 132 -6.63 0.43 -4.62
CA ALA A 132 -5.98 1.16 -5.72
C ALA A 132 -6.52 0.72 -7.08
N GLY A 133 -6.78 -0.57 -7.26
CA GLY A 133 -7.34 -1.09 -8.49
C GLY A 133 -7.48 -2.60 -8.49
N GLU A 134 -8.16 -3.11 -9.52
CA GLU A 134 -8.41 -4.53 -9.75
C GLU A 134 -7.95 -4.92 -11.13
N PHE A 135 -7.49 -6.16 -11.32
CA PHE A 135 -7.10 -6.67 -12.63
C PHE A 135 -7.26 -8.18 -12.70
N ARG A 136 -7.37 -8.71 -13.91
CA ARG A 136 -7.43 -10.16 -14.14
C ARG A 136 -6.07 -10.64 -14.62
N THR A 137 -5.56 -11.69 -13.98
CA THR A 137 -4.42 -12.45 -14.50
C THR A 137 -4.89 -13.32 -15.66
N SER A 138 -4.07 -13.43 -16.70
CA SER A 138 -4.31 -14.28 -17.87
C SER A 138 -3.09 -15.17 -18.12
N PRO A 139 -3.25 -16.45 -18.51
CA PRO A 139 -2.14 -17.32 -18.91
C PRO A 139 -1.32 -16.75 -20.07
N GLU A 140 -1.92 -15.88 -20.88
CA GLU A 140 -1.26 -15.23 -22.02
C GLU A 140 -0.43 -14.00 -21.61
N TYR A 141 -0.69 -13.46 -20.42
CA TYR A 141 -0.07 -12.25 -19.86
C TYR A 141 0.35 -12.51 -18.41
N ILE A 142 1.31 -13.41 -18.23
CA ILE A 142 1.89 -13.74 -16.92
C ILE A 142 3.15 -12.93 -16.60
N PHE A 143 3.72 -12.25 -17.61
CA PHE A 143 5.01 -11.58 -17.46
C PHE A 143 4.86 -10.07 -17.23
N GLY A 144 5.72 -9.55 -16.37
CA GLY A 144 5.83 -8.12 -16.11
C GLY A 144 5.35 -7.71 -14.73
N LYS A 145 5.50 -6.42 -14.44
CA LYS A 145 5.23 -5.85 -13.14
C LYS A 145 3.98 -4.99 -13.16
N ILE A 146 3.08 -5.22 -12.21
CA ILE A 146 2.13 -4.18 -11.85
C ILE A 146 2.85 -3.12 -11.04
N GLU A 147 2.44 -1.87 -11.20
CA GLU A 147 2.91 -0.75 -10.39
C GLU A 147 1.71 -0.14 -9.68
N PHE A 148 1.88 0.26 -8.44
CA PHE A 148 0.83 0.91 -7.68
C PHE A 148 1.37 2.06 -6.85
N SER A 149 0.57 3.09 -6.68
CA SER A 149 0.97 4.27 -5.91
C SER A 149 -0.17 4.89 -5.14
N MET A 150 0.20 5.58 -4.06
CA MET A 150 -0.64 6.47 -3.28
C MET A 150 0.06 7.83 -3.23
N TYR A 151 -0.60 8.90 -3.68
CA TYR A 151 0.04 10.20 -3.78
C TYR A 151 -0.90 11.39 -3.65
N GLU A 152 -0.34 12.50 -3.19
CA GLU A 152 -0.94 13.84 -3.22
C GLU A 152 0.21 14.85 -3.29
N VAL A 153 0.37 15.48 -4.44
CA VAL A 153 1.53 16.34 -4.77
C VAL A 153 1.14 17.74 -5.25
N LYS A 154 -0.16 18.05 -5.33
CA LYS A 154 -0.68 19.28 -5.95
C LYS A 154 -1.38 20.20 -4.95
N GLY A 155 -1.92 19.67 -3.87
CA GLY A 155 -2.74 20.39 -2.90
C GLY A 155 -1.96 21.39 -2.05
N GLY A 156 -0.64 21.21 -1.92
CA GLY A 156 0.24 22.13 -1.18
C GLY A 156 0.03 22.14 0.34
N LEU A 157 -0.98 21.44 0.86
CA LEU A 157 -1.21 21.27 2.29
C LEU A 157 -0.18 20.31 2.88
N TRP A 158 0.39 20.70 4.02
CA TRP A 158 1.24 19.83 4.82
C TRP A 158 0.41 18.79 5.56
N LYS A 159 0.85 17.54 5.49
CA LYS A 159 0.14 16.35 5.95
C LYS A 159 0.90 15.65 7.06
N SER A 160 0.15 15.09 8.00
CA SER A 160 0.70 14.33 9.14
C SER A 160 -0.24 13.25 9.62
N GLY A 161 0.31 12.27 10.36
CA GLY A 161 -0.48 11.26 11.08
C GLY A 161 -0.93 10.07 10.24
N LEU A 162 -0.60 10.00 8.94
CA LEU A 162 -0.78 8.78 8.14
C LEU A 162 0.21 7.72 8.57
N VAL A 163 -0.24 6.50 8.79
CA VAL A 163 0.60 5.33 9.02
C VAL A 163 0.35 4.34 7.89
N VAL A 164 1.42 3.91 7.22
CA VAL A 164 1.38 2.94 6.13
C VAL A 164 1.85 1.59 6.68
N LYS A 165 0.98 0.58 6.63
CA LYS A 165 1.36 -0.81 6.91
C LYS A 165 2.00 -1.44 5.68
N GLY A 166 1.39 -1.22 4.52
CA GLY A 166 1.80 -1.87 3.28
C GLY A 166 0.68 -1.97 2.25
N VAL A 167 0.86 -2.86 1.28
CA VAL A 167 -0.09 -3.13 0.19
C VAL A 167 -0.38 -4.63 0.12
N ALA A 168 -1.67 -4.97 0.21
CA ALA A 168 -2.16 -6.32 0.01
C ALA A 168 -2.49 -6.54 -1.47
N ILE A 169 -2.04 -7.67 -2.01
CA ILE A 169 -2.32 -8.15 -3.35
C ILE A 169 -2.96 -9.53 -3.20
N ARG A 170 -4.27 -9.60 -3.37
CA ARG A 170 -5.03 -10.82 -3.09
C ARG A 170 -6.15 -11.04 -4.12
N PRO A 171 -6.59 -12.28 -4.30
CA PRO A 171 -7.73 -12.58 -5.14
C PRO A 171 -8.98 -11.89 -4.60
N LYS A 172 -9.72 -11.26 -5.51
CA LYS A 172 -11.10 -10.89 -5.28
C LYS A 172 -11.93 -12.12 -5.61
N ASN A 173 -12.52 -12.75 -4.58
CA ASN A 173 -13.32 -13.98 -4.56
C ASN A 173 -12.60 -15.31 -4.31
#